data_AF-A0A0W8E835-F1
#
_entry.id   AF-A0A0W8E835-F1
#
_cell.length_a   1.000
_cell.length_b   1.000
_cell.length_c   1.000
_cell.angle_alpha   90.00
_cell.angle_beta   90.00
_cell.angle_gamma   90.00
#
_symmetry.space_group_name_H-M   'P 1'
#
loop_
_entity.id
_entity.type
_entity.pdbx_description
1 polymer ?
#
loop_
_entity_poly.entity_id
_entity_poly.type
_entity_poly.pdbx_seq_one_letter_code
_entity_poly.pdbx_strand_id
1 'polypeptide(L)'
;MFKHFAIFLIIISIILSCGYSYVSGKESLQGTEDMKKRDQAWGDMIQAFELYLAFFEDSYPAGNFTISHHADTQEEALAYFSQAFDEELAAAITNAYTFYNPDNNKLQILPTDGIPVLVSENPNKVSTQFIDADHVMFQRCFEDYYGENTEYIYQVFCQYDGGKWKIYKLEWNPVDRAVS
;
A
#
# COMPACT_ATOMS: atom_id res chain seq x y z
N MET A 1 -18.36 -48.56 41.93
CA MET A 1 -17.79 -48.48 40.57
C MET A 1 -18.23 -47.22 39.80
N PHE A 2 -19.47 -46.71 39.95
CA PHE A 2 -19.97 -45.51 39.24
C PHE A 2 -19.35 -44.15 39.61
N LYS A 3 -18.86 -43.95 40.85
CA LYS A 3 -18.32 -42.65 41.29
C LYS A 3 -17.01 -42.24 40.58
N HIS A 4 -16.18 -43.20 40.17
CA HIS A 4 -14.91 -42.89 39.50
C HIS A 4 -15.11 -42.56 38.01
N PHE A 5 -16.18 -43.10 37.40
CA PHE A 5 -16.56 -42.81 36.02
C PHE A 5 -17.13 -41.38 35.87
N ALA A 6 -17.93 -40.93 36.86
CA ALA A 6 -18.48 -39.57 36.87
C ALA A 6 -17.40 -38.48 37.01
N ILE A 7 -16.37 -38.72 37.82
CA ILE A 7 -15.24 -37.78 38.00
C ILE A 7 -14.42 -37.66 36.71
N PHE A 8 -14.20 -38.77 36.00
CA PHE A 8 -13.44 -38.78 34.75
C PHE A 8 -14.16 -37.99 33.63
N LEU A 9 -15.49 -38.09 33.54
CA LEU A 9 -16.29 -37.32 32.58
C LEU A 9 -16.28 -35.81 32.85
N ILE A 10 -16.27 -35.38 34.11
CA ILE A 10 -16.18 -33.96 34.48
C ILE A 10 -14.82 -33.37 34.08
N ILE A 11 -13.73 -34.10 34.32
CA ILE A 11 -12.37 -33.65 33.97
C ILE A 11 -12.23 -33.51 32.44
N ILE A 12 -12.75 -34.47 31.67
CA ILE A 12 -12.76 -34.39 30.19
C ILE A 12 -13.57 -33.18 29.70
N SER A 13 -14.73 -32.90 30.32
CA SER A 13 -15.55 -31.74 29.97
C SER A 13 -14.89 -30.39 30.28
N ILE A 14 -14.05 -30.33 31.33
CA ILE A 14 -13.29 -29.12 31.68
C ILE A 14 -12.13 -28.93 30.70
N ILE A 15 -11.42 -30.00 30.33
CA ILE A 15 -10.33 -29.93 29.35
C ILE A 15 -10.86 -29.55 27.97
N LEU A 16 -12.01 -30.10 27.55
CA LEU A 16 -12.66 -29.75 26.28
C LEU A 16 -13.17 -28.31 26.25
N SER A 17 -13.77 -27.82 27.35
CA SER A 17 -14.26 -26.43 27.41
C SER A 17 -13.12 -25.41 27.49
N CYS A 18 -12.06 -25.69 28.24
CA CYS A 18 -10.85 -24.84 28.25
C CYS A 18 -10.12 -24.84 26.90
N GLY A 19 -10.03 -25.98 26.21
CA GLY A 19 -9.43 -26.07 24.88
C GLY A 19 -10.20 -25.27 23.84
N TYR A 20 -11.54 -25.33 23.87
CA TYR A 20 -12.39 -24.59 22.93
C TYR A 20 -12.30 -23.07 23.13
N SER A 21 -12.34 -22.58 24.38
CA SER A 21 -12.20 -21.15 24.68
C SER A 21 -10.81 -20.60 24.31
N TYR A 22 -9.75 -21.40 24.45
CA TYR A 22 -8.39 -21.00 24.08
C TYR A 22 -8.21 -20.85 22.56
N VAL A 23 -8.75 -21.78 21.77
CA VAL A 23 -8.68 -21.72 20.30
C VAL A 23 -9.54 -20.59 19.75
N SER A 24 -10.77 -20.44 20.24
CA SER A 24 -11.68 -19.35 19.83
C SER A 24 -11.16 -17.96 20.21
N GLY A 25 -10.46 -17.82 21.34
CA GLY A 25 -9.78 -16.59 21.73
C GLY A 25 -8.61 -16.21 20.81
N LYS A 26 -7.84 -17.20 20.32
CA LYS A 26 -6.75 -16.93 19.37
C LYS A 26 -7.24 -16.50 17.99
N GLU A 27 -8.26 -17.16 17.45
CA GLU A 27 -8.82 -16.81 16.13
C GLU A 27 -9.45 -15.39 16.13
N SER A 28 -10.13 -15.01 17.20
CA SER A 28 -10.72 -13.67 17.34
C SER A 28 -9.67 -12.57 17.52
N LEU A 29 -8.58 -12.84 18.26
CA LEU A 29 -7.45 -11.90 18.40
C LEU A 29 -6.67 -11.76 17.09
N GLN A 30 -6.37 -12.87 16.42
CA GLN A 30 -5.69 -12.87 15.12
C GLN A 30 -6.47 -12.07 14.07
N GLY A 31 -7.79 -12.31 13.96
CA GLY A 31 -8.63 -11.55 13.03
C GLY A 31 -8.71 -10.05 13.35
N THR A 32 -8.56 -9.67 14.62
CA THR A 32 -8.53 -8.26 15.03
C THR A 32 -7.18 -7.59 14.70
N GLU A 33 -6.07 -8.30 14.90
CA GLU A 33 -4.73 -7.79 14.57
C GLU A 33 -4.53 -7.65 13.06
N ASP A 34 -4.96 -8.64 12.27
CA ASP A 34 -4.85 -8.62 10.82
C ASP A 34 -5.68 -7.47 10.21
N MET A 35 -6.86 -7.20 10.79
CA MET A 35 -7.70 -6.05 10.38
C MET A 35 -7.00 -4.72 10.69
N LYS A 36 -6.42 -4.55 11.88
CA LYS A 36 -5.68 -3.32 12.23
C LYS A 36 -4.46 -3.10 11.34
N LYS A 37 -3.69 -4.16 11.05
CA LYS A 37 -2.55 -4.08 10.13
C LYS A 37 -3.00 -3.67 8.73
N ARG A 38 -4.10 -4.27 8.24
CA ARG A 38 -4.68 -3.90 6.94
C ARG A 38 -5.10 -2.44 6.90
N ASP A 39 -5.82 -1.97 7.92
CA ASP A 39 -6.30 -0.59 8.00
C ASP A 39 -5.13 0.40 8.06
N GLN A 40 -4.08 0.08 8.81
CA GLN A 40 -2.86 0.87 8.86
C GLN A 40 -2.17 0.91 7.49
N ALA A 41 -1.96 -0.25 6.86
CA ALA A 41 -1.31 -0.33 5.55
C ALA A 41 -2.09 0.42 4.47
N TRP A 42 -3.42 0.33 4.49
CA TRP A 42 -4.28 1.09 3.60
C TRP A 42 -4.12 2.59 3.83
N GLY A 43 -4.21 3.04 5.09
CA GLY A 43 -4.06 4.45 5.45
C GLY A 43 -2.70 5.01 5.07
N ASP A 44 -1.63 4.26 5.28
CA ASP A 44 -0.27 4.67 4.92
C ASP A 44 -0.06 4.71 3.40
N MET A 45 -0.63 3.75 2.65
CA MET A 45 -0.61 3.76 1.18
C MET A 45 -1.35 4.98 0.60
N ILE A 46 -2.52 5.32 1.13
CA ILE A 46 -3.26 6.50 0.69
C ILE A 46 -2.46 7.78 0.97
N GLN A 47 -1.90 7.91 2.18
CA GLN A 47 -1.02 9.03 2.52
C GLN A 47 0.22 9.10 1.62
N ALA A 48 0.73 7.96 1.16
CA ALA A 48 1.84 7.93 0.21
C ALA A 48 1.47 8.56 -1.14
N PHE A 49 0.29 8.22 -1.67
CA PHE A 49 -0.21 8.84 -2.89
C PHE A 49 -0.57 10.32 -2.70
N GLU A 50 -1.11 10.71 -1.55
CA GLU A 50 -1.35 12.13 -1.22
C GLU A 50 -0.04 12.92 -1.17
N LEU A 51 1.02 12.37 -0.55
CA LEU A 51 2.35 12.97 -0.53
C LEU A 51 2.92 13.11 -1.95
N TYR A 52 2.75 12.09 -2.78
CA TYR A 52 3.14 12.11 -4.19
C TYR A 52 2.41 13.23 -4.95
N LEU A 53 1.08 13.30 -4.86
CA LEU A 53 0.28 14.31 -5.55
C LEU A 53 0.65 15.73 -5.09
N ALA A 54 0.80 15.94 -3.79
CA ALA A 54 1.19 17.24 -3.23
C ALA A 54 2.51 17.76 -3.83
N PHE A 55 3.50 16.87 -4.07
CA PHE A 55 4.76 17.27 -4.70
C PHE A 55 4.57 17.97 -6.05
N PHE A 56 3.65 17.46 -6.88
CA PHE A 56 3.43 17.96 -8.23
C PHE A 56 2.35 19.04 -8.30
N GLU A 57 1.34 18.96 -7.44
CA GLU A 57 0.20 19.88 -7.41
C GLU A 57 0.51 21.18 -6.65
N ASP A 58 1.25 21.11 -5.54
CA ASP A 58 1.72 22.30 -4.82
C ASP A 58 3.00 22.84 -5.46
N SER A 59 2.81 23.42 -6.66
CA SER A 59 3.87 23.92 -7.50
C SER A 59 3.57 25.29 -8.08
N TYR A 60 4.62 25.97 -8.53
CA TYR A 60 4.51 27.28 -9.16
C TYR A 60 5.21 27.31 -10.52
N PRO A 61 4.74 28.16 -11.46
CA PRO A 61 5.33 28.25 -12.79
C PRO A 61 6.69 28.97 -12.75
N ALA A 62 7.65 28.45 -13.51
CA ALA A 62 8.97 29.03 -13.72
C ALA A 62 9.38 28.88 -15.20
N GLY A 63 8.94 29.84 -16.02
CA GLY A 63 9.10 29.77 -17.48
C GLY A 63 8.19 28.69 -18.08
N ASN A 64 8.77 27.73 -18.79
CA ASN A 64 8.03 26.62 -19.40
C ASN A 64 7.89 25.39 -18.49
N PHE A 65 8.44 25.46 -17.27
CA PHE A 65 8.44 24.36 -16.31
C PHE A 65 7.70 24.77 -15.04
N THR A 66 7.39 23.79 -14.19
CA THR A 66 6.89 24.00 -12.83
C THR A 66 7.96 23.59 -11.82
N ILE A 67 7.91 24.21 -10.65
CA ILE A 67 8.81 23.92 -9.52
C ILE A 67 7.92 23.60 -8.32
N SER A 68 8.20 22.45 -7.68
CA SER A 68 7.52 22.05 -6.44
C SER A 68 7.89 22.99 -5.30
N HIS A 69 6.95 23.28 -4.40
CA HIS A 69 7.27 23.94 -3.13
C HIS A 69 8.00 23.03 -2.12
N HIS A 70 8.13 21.73 -2.43
CA HIS A 70 8.63 20.73 -1.49
C HIS A 70 10.12 20.39 -1.64
N ALA A 71 10.77 20.74 -2.77
CA ALA A 71 12.19 20.46 -2.99
C ALA A 71 12.82 21.39 -4.03
N ASP A 72 14.03 21.87 -3.76
CA ASP A 72 14.87 22.63 -4.68
C ASP A 72 15.99 21.77 -5.30
N THR A 73 16.27 20.60 -4.71
CA THR A 73 17.37 19.70 -5.12
C THR A 73 16.91 18.25 -5.26
N GLN A 74 17.71 17.44 -5.95
CA GLN A 74 17.46 16.00 -6.10
C GLN A 74 17.45 15.30 -4.73
N GLU A 75 18.35 15.70 -3.84
CA GLU A 75 18.48 15.16 -2.49
C GLU A 75 17.26 15.49 -1.63
N GLU A 76 16.74 16.71 -1.72
CA GLU A 76 15.52 17.11 -1.01
C GLU A 76 14.29 16.37 -1.55
N ALA A 77 14.16 16.19 -2.87
CA ALA A 77 13.07 15.42 -3.46
C ALA A 77 13.14 13.94 -3.06
N LEU A 78 14.32 13.34 -3.10
CA LEU A 78 14.54 11.98 -2.62
C LEU A 78 14.15 11.84 -1.14
N ALA A 79 14.60 12.76 -0.28
CA ALA A 79 14.23 12.78 1.13
C ALA A 79 12.72 12.94 1.33
N TYR A 80 12.08 13.80 0.52
CA TYR A 80 10.64 14.01 0.54
C TYR A 80 9.88 12.72 0.22
N PHE A 81 10.19 12.05 -0.90
CA PHE A 81 9.52 10.80 -1.29
C PHE A 81 9.85 9.63 -0.38
N SER A 82 11.05 9.58 0.21
CA SER A 82 11.48 8.50 1.15
C SER A 82 10.62 8.41 2.43
N GLN A 83 9.78 9.42 2.70
CA GLN A 83 8.79 9.39 3.78
C GLN A 83 7.65 8.39 3.53
N ALA A 84 7.44 7.98 2.28
CA ALA A 84 6.28 7.20 1.87
C ALA A 84 6.59 6.09 0.86
N PHE A 85 7.68 6.24 0.11
CA PHE A 85 8.20 5.24 -0.80
C PHE A 85 9.49 4.65 -0.22
N ASP A 86 9.80 3.41 -0.57
CA ASP A 86 11.12 2.86 -0.29
C ASP A 86 12.21 3.62 -1.07
N GLU A 87 13.48 3.41 -0.70
CA GLU A 87 14.58 4.20 -1.26
C GLU A 87 14.71 4.05 -2.78
N GLU A 88 14.53 2.83 -3.30
CA GLU A 88 14.63 2.54 -4.73
C GLU A 88 13.49 3.21 -5.52
N LEU A 89 12.25 3.07 -5.07
CA LEU A 89 11.11 3.69 -5.74
C LEU A 89 11.11 5.21 -5.58
N ALA A 90 11.51 5.74 -4.42
CA ALA A 90 11.67 7.18 -4.22
C ALA A 90 12.69 7.77 -5.21
N ALA A 91 13.84 7.11 -5.38
CA ALA A 91 14.84 7.52 -6.37
C ALA A 91 14.31 7.41 -7.80
N ALA A 92 13.58 6.33 -8.13
CA ALA A 92 12.98 6.14 -9.44
C ALA A 92 11.97 7.26 -9.78
N ILE A 93 11.08 7.62 -8.84
CA ILE A 93 10.12 8.72 -8.99
C ILE A 93 10.85 10.04 -9.21
N THR A 94 11.80 10.37 -8.32
CA THR A 94 12.59 11.60 -8.41
C THR A 94 13.26 11.73 -9.78
N ASN A 95 13.94 10.67 -10.25
CA ASN A 95 14.66 10.69 -11.53
C ASN A 95 13.74 10.70 -12.75
N ALA A 96 12.57 10.06 -12.68
CA ALA A 96 11.63 9.97 -13.80
C ALA A 96 10.88 11.28 -14.04
N TYR A 97 10.58 12.03 -12.97
CA TYR A 97 9.65 13.16 -13.03
C TYR A 97 10.28 14.52 -12.77
N THR A 98 11.58 14.56 -12.46
CA THR A 98 12.26 15.82 -12.17
C THR A 98 13.61 15.92 -12.87
N PHE A 99 14.09 17.14 -13.07
CA PHE A 99 15.46 17.40 -13.49
C PHE A 99 16.01 18.63 -12.80
N TYR A 100 17.30 18.62 -12.51
CA TYR A 100 17.97 19.76 -11.87
C TYR A 100 18.40 20.78 -12.92
N ASN A 101 18.00 22.04 -12.75
CA ASN A 101 18.43 23.13 -13.60
C ASN A 101 19.51 23.97 -12.88
N PRO A 102 20.77 23.93 -13.34
CA PRO A 102 21.87 24.64 -12.69
C PRO A 102 21.77 26.17 -12.83
N ASP A 103 21.07 26.68 -13.85
CA ASP A 103 21.02 28.12 -14.14
C ASP A 103 20.18 28.89 -13.12
N ASN A 104 19.16 28.24 -12.55
CA ASN A 104 18.30 28.80 -11.52
C ASN A 104 18.42 28.09 -10.16
N ASN A 105 19.28 27.07 -10.05
CA ASN A 105 19.54 26.29 -8.85
C ASN A 105 18.24 25.71 -8.26
N LYS A 106 17.40 25.14 -9.14
CA LYS A 106 16.11 24.56 -8.77
C LYS A 106 15.87 23.23 -9.47
N LEU A 107 15.15 22.37 -8.77
CA LEU A 107 14.57 21.15 -9.30
C LEU A 107 13.28 21.49 -10.04
N GLN A 108 13.19 21.08 -11.30
CA GLN A 108 12.05 21.34 -12.17
C GLN A 108 11.29 20.05 -12.43
N ILE A 109 9.96 20.14 -12.48
CA ILE A 109 9.07 19.02 -12.80
C ILE A 109 9.02 18.85 -14.32
N LEU A 110 9.16 17.60 -14.78
CA LEU A 110 8.98 17.23 -16.18
C LEU A 110 7.48 17.13 -16.50
N PRO A 111 7.01 17.76 -17.60
CA PRO A 111 5.61 17.66 -18.02
C PRO A 111 5.36 16.30 -18.71
N THR A 112 5.14 15.26 -17.93
CA THR A 112 4.90 13.89 -18.38
C THR A 112 3.73 13.25 -17.62
N ASP A 113 3.29 12.08 -18.07
CA ASP A 113 2.23 11.32 -17.42
C ASP A 113 2.74 10.77 -16.09
N GLY A 114 1.98 11.03 -15.01
CA GLY A 114 2.31 10.56 -13.67
C GLY A 114 1.98 9.08 -13.44
N ILE A 115 2.29 8.57 -12.25
CA ILE A 115 1.86 7.23 -11.84
C ILE A 115 0.34 7.20 -11.61
N PRO A 116 -0.35 6.09 -11.94
CA PRO A 116 -1.72 5.86 -11.47
C PRO A 116 -1.78 5.92 -9.94
N VAL A 117 -2.80 6.56 -9.38
CA VAL A 117 -2.96 6.67 -7.92
C VAL A 117 -4.23 5.97 -7.46
N LEU A 118 -4.15 5.24 -6.36
CA LEU A 118 -5.34 4.78 -5.66
C LEU A 118 -5.81 5.89 -4.71
N VAL A 119 -6.99 6.44 -4.99
CA VAL A 119 -7.64 7.42 -4.11
C VAL A 119 -8.45 6.71 -3.03
N SER A 120 -8.82 7.45 -1.98
CA SER A 120 -9.63 6.98 -0.86
C SER A 120 -11.05 6.53 -1.26
N GLU A 121 -11.45 6.66 -2.53
CA GLU A 121 -12.76 6.28 -3.02
C GLU A 121 -12.97 4.76 -3.10
N ASN A 122 -13.89 4.29 -2.25
CA ASN A 122 -14.43 2.94 -2.14
C ASN A 122 -13.37 1.81 -1.99
N PRO A 123 -12.88 1.56 -0.76
CA PRO A 123 -11.97 0.44 -0.50
C PRO A 123 -12.54 -0.92 -0.92
N ASN A 124 -13.86 -1.07 -1.08
CA ASN A 124 -14.46 -2.33 -1.55
C ASN A 124 -14.13 -2.66 -3.01
N LYS A 125 -13.53 -1.72 -3.77
CA LYS A 125 -13.02 -1.97 -5.12
C LYS A 125 -11.55 -2.39 -5.14
N VAL A 126 -10.90 -2.42 -3.99
CA VAL A 126 -9.50 -2.82 -3.85
C VAL A 126 -9.44 -4.09 -3.01
N SER A 127 -8.91 -5.16 -3.58
CA SER A 127 -8.59 -6.35 -2.81
C SER A 127 -7.24 -6.17 -2.11
N THR A 128 -7.10 -6.81 -0.95
CA THR A 128 -5.86 -6.77 -0.17
C THR A 128 -5.39 -8.19 0.11
N GLN A 129 -4.11 -8.44 -0.11
CA GLN A 129 -3.47 -9.71 0.16
C GLN A 129 -2.15 -9.47 0.91
N PHE A 130 -2.01 -10.05 2.10
CA PHE A 130 -0.71 -10.12 2.76
C PHE A 130 0.15 -11.17 2.06
N ILE A 131 1.36 -10.78 1.67
CA ILE A 131 2.38 -11.68 1.11
C ILE A 131 3.11 -12.36 2.28
N ASP A 132 3.43 -11.59 3.32
CA ASP A 132 3.93 -12.05 4.60
C ASP A 132 3.56 -11.06 5.72
N ALA A 133 4.24 -11.11 6.87
CA ALA A 133 3.94 -10.28 8.04
C ALA A 133 4.23 -8.77 7.83
N ASP A 134 5.14 -8.47 6.91
CA ASP A 134 5.72 -7.15 6.65
C ASP A 134 5.50 -6.70 5.20
N HIS A 135 4.83 -7.50 4.36
CA HIS A 135 4.50 -7.17 2.98
C HIS A 135 3.02 -7.37 2.66
N VAL A 136 2.44 -6.38 1.98
CA VAL A 136 1.03 -6.40 1.56
C VAL A 136 0.89 -5.86 0.15
N MET A 137 -0.01 -6.48 -0.62
CA MET A 137 -0.39 -6.07 -1.96
C MET A 137 -1.84 -5.57 -1.94
N PHE A 138 -2.04 -4.36 -2.45
CA PHE A 138 -3.34 -3.82 -2.80
C PHE A 138 -3.56 -3.96 -4.30
N GLN A 139 -4.74 -4.41 -4.71
CA GLN A 139 -5.02 -4.67 -6.11
C GLN A 139 -6.38 -4.11 -6.52
N ARG A 140 -6.39 -3.40 -7.66
CA ARG A 140 -7.61 -2.87 -8.28
C ARG A 140 -7.71 -3.31 -9.73
N CYS A 141 -8.89 -3.81 -10.11
CA CYS A 141 -9.22 -4.06 -11.50
C CYS A 141 -9.84 -2.81 -12.15
N PHE A 142 -9.39 -2.50 -13.36
CA PHE A 142 -9.91 -1.44 -14.22
C PHE A 142 -10.44 -2.06 -15.52
N GLU A 143 -11.75 -2.04 -15.67
CA GLU A 143 -12.45 -2.47 -16.88
C GLU A 143 -12.63 -1.28 -17.84
N ASP A 144 -12.52 -1.54 -19.13
CA ASP A 144 -12.72 -0.62 -20.25
C ASP A 144 -11.89 0.67 -20.19
N TYR A 145 -10.79 0.67 -19.43
CA TYR A 145 -10.00 1.88 -19.15
C TYR A 145 -9.21 2.39 -20.37
N TYR A 146 -8.71 1.50 -21.22
CA TYR A 146 -8.00 1.84 -22.46
C TYR A 146 -8.81 1.47 -23.72
N GLY A 147 -10.11 1.23 -23.58
CA GLY A 147 -11.02 0.84 -24.68
C GLY A 147 -11.91 -0.35 -24.31
N GLU A 148 -12.95 -0.58 -25.11
CA GLU A 148 -13.92 -1.65 -24.90
C GLU A 148 -13.25 -3.03 -24.81
N ASN A 149 -13.69 -3.85 -23.85
CA ASN A 149 -13.19 -5.18 -23.54
C ASN A 149 -11.73 -5.23 -23.10
N THR A 150 -11.18 -4.13 -22.60
CA THR A 150 -9.87 -4.13 -21.95
C THR A 150 -10.02 -4.27 -20.45
N GLU A 151 -9.10 -4.98 -19.82
CA GLU A 151 -9.09 -5.16 -18.39
C GLU A 151 -7.64 -5.11 -17.91
N TYR A 152 -7.40 -4.29 -16.89
CA TYR A 152 -6.08 -4.08 -16.33
C TYR A 152 -6.12 -4.24 -14.82
N ILE A 153 -5.07 -4.84 -14.28
CA ILE A 153 -4.87 -4.98 -12.85
C ILE A 153 -3.74 -4.03 -12.45
N TYR A 154 -4.08 -3.10 -11.56
CA TYR A 154 -3.10 -2.27 -10.87
C TYR A 154 -2.78 -2.86 -9.51
N GLN A 155 -1.51 -3.06 -9.23
CA GLN A 155 -1.01 -3.59 -7.96
C GLN A 155 -0.07 -2.60 -7.31
N VAL A 156 -0.32 -2.33 -6.03
CA VAL A 156 0.50 -1.48 -5.18
C VAL A 156 1.04 -2.36 -4.06
N PHE A 157 2.36 -2.50 -4.01
CA PHE A 157 3.01 -3.32 -3.00
C PHE A 157 3.61 -2.42 -1.93
N CYS A 158 3.27 -2.71 -0.68
CA CYS A 158 3.75 -1.99 0.48
C CYS A 158 4.56 -2.91 1.39
N GLN A 159 5.64 -2.38 1.96
CA GLN A 159 6.48 -3.04 2.96
C GLN A 159 6.43 -2.26 4.27
N TYR A 160 6.46 -2.95 5.40
CA TYR A 160 6.50 -2.35 6.72
C TYR A 160 7.95 -2.04 7.11
N ASP A 161 8.26 -0.76 7.27
CA ASP A 161 9.59 -0.28 7.64
C ASP A 161 9.49 0.89 8.64
N GLY A 162 10.25 0.80 9.72
CA GLY A 162 10.37 1.90 10.69
C GLY A 162 9.05 2.33 11.36
N GLY A 163 8.06 1.44 11.45
CA GLY A 163 6.76 1.73 12.05
C GLY A 163 5.67 2.16 11.07
N LYS A 164 5.97 2.25 9.77
CA LYS A 164 5.07 2.73 8.72
C LYS A 164 5.11 1.79 7.51
N TRP A 165 3.99 1.67 6.79
CA TRP A 165 3.99 1.02 5.48
C TRP A 165 4.46 1.98 4.40
N LYS A 166 5.41 1.55 3.57
CA LYS A 166 5.91 2.30 2.42
C LYS A 166 5.66 1.54 1.13
N ILE A 167 5.32 2.25 0.06
CA ILE A 167 5.18 1.64 -1.26
C ILE A 167 6.59 1.35 -1.79
N TYR A 168 6.84 0.12 -2.21
CA TYR A 168 8.14 -0.27 -2.79
C TYR A 168 8.03 -0.73 -4.24
N LYS A 169 6.82 -1.03 -4.71
CA LYS A 169 6.61 -1.50 -6.09
C LYS A 169 5.21 -1.17 -6.59
N LEU A 170 5.14 -0.83 -7.87
CA LEU A 170 3.91 -0.58 -8.61
C LEU A 170 3.92 -1.46 -9.87
N GLU A 171 2.81 -2.14 -10.14
CA GLU A 171 2.66 -2.94 -11.36
C GLU A 171 1.33 -2.65 -12.05
N TRP A 172 1.38 -2.52 -13.38
CA TRP A 172 0.20 -2.32 -14.22
C TRP A 172 0.18 -3.40 -15.30
N ASN A 173 -0.68 -4.40 -15.10
CA ASN A 173 -0.68 -5.62 -15.91
C ASN A 173 -1.99 -5.75 -16.70
N PRO A 174 -1.95 -6.01 -18.02
CA PRO A 174 -3.16 -6.39 -18.76
C PRO A 174 -3.66 -7.76 -18.28
N VAL A 175 -4.98 -7.94 -18.25
CA VAL A 175 -5.61 -9.24 -18.04
C VAL A 175 -5.78 -9.92 -19.38
N ASP A 176 -4.98 -10.95 -19.64
CA ASP A 176 -5.15 -11.79 -20.82
C ASP A 176 -6.44 -12.60 -20.66
N ARG A 177 -7.52 -12.14 -21.30
CA ARG A 177 -8.70 -12.98 -21.51
C ARG A 177 -8.30 -14.06 -22.52
N ALA A 178 -7.95 -15.25 -22.02
CA ALA A 178 -7.90 -16.43 -22.85
C ALA A 178 -9.24 -16.53 -23.59
N VAL A 179 -9.20 -16.40 -24.92
CA VAL A 179 -10.38 -16.52 -25.78
C VAL A 179 -10.90 -17.95 -25.60
N SER A 180 -11.98 -18.10 -24.85
CA SER A 180 -12.68 -19.37 -24.62
C SER A 180 -13.53 -19.75 -25.83
#